data_AF-A0AAN8B4V1-F1
#
_entry.id   AF-A0AAN8B4V1-F1
#
_cell.length_a   1.000
_cell.length_b   1.000
_cell.length_c   1.000
_cell.angle_alpha   90.00
_cell.angle_beta   90.00
_cell.angle_gamma   90.00
#
_symmetry.space_group_name_H-M   'P 1'
#
loop_
_entity.id
_entity.type
_entity.pdbx_description
1 polymer ?
#
loop_
_entity_poly.entity_id
_entity_poly.type
_entity_poly.pdbx_seq_one_letter_code
_entity_poly.pdbx_strand_id
1 'polypeptide(L)'
;MKHIKLFLRNSKASLSVWERRVCLSSGVKRSCGQSSLERSAHKRLRDIWSDFIERTSKPLLKSLVDKLFEKKVLTDSERESAEEKQNRSNKAGFVIDTGMKKGDKASSEMITFLCDADPSLG
;
A
#
# COMPACT_ATOMS: atom_id res chain seq x y z
N MET A 1 20.82 -0.04 -18.44
CA MET A 1 19.53 -0.58 -17.96
C MET A 1 18.51 -0.38 -19.06
N LYS A 2 17.72 -1.41 -19.39
CA LYS A 2 16.63 -1.26 -20.37
C LYS A 2 15.35 -0.94 -19.61
N HIS A 3 14.68 0.13 -19.99
CA HIS A 3 13.36 0.46 -19.45
C HIS A 3 12.32 0.11 -20.51
N ILE A 4 11.33 -0.67 -20.11
CA ILE A 4 10.16 -0.97 -20.94
C ILE A 4 8.99 -0.19 -20.35
N LYS A 5 8.18 0.39 -21.23
CA LYS A 5 6.96 1.08 -20.85
C LYS A 5 5.78 0.15 -21.17
N LEU A 6 5.05 -0.24 -20.13
CA LEU A 6 3.86 -1.08 -20.23
C LEU A 6 2.62 -0.18 -20.21
N PHE A 7 1.66 -0.49 -21.08
CA PHE A 7 0.37 0.18 -21.14
C PHE A 7 -0.75 -0.86 -21.08
N LEU A 8 -1.76 -0.62 -20.25
CA LEU A 8 -3.04 -1.32 -20.31
C LEU A 8 -4.04 -0.38 -20.98
N ARG A 9 -4.61 -0.80 -22.10
CA ARG A 9 -5.58 -0.01 -22.88
C ARG A 9 -6.91 -0.74 -22.97
N ASN A 10 -7.99 0.04 -22.92
CA ASN A 10 -9.31 -0.48 -23.24
C ASN A 10 -9.39 -0.70 -24.76
N SER A 11 -9.92 -1.82 -25.21
CA SER A 11 -10.03 -2.12 -26.65
C SER A 11 -11.06 -1.25 -27.38
N LYS A 12 -12.02 -0.65 -26.66
CA LYS A 12 -13.12 0.15 -27.24
C LYS A 12 -12.92 1.66 -27.16
N ALA A 13 -11.93 2.13 -26.41
CA ALA A 13 -11.59 3.55 -26.30
C ALA A 13 -10.07 3.71 -26.30
N SER A 14 -9.56 4.71 -27.00
CA SER A 14 -8.12 5.02 -27.13
C SER A 14 -7.43 5.45 -25.81
N LEU A 15 -8.13 5.37 -24.69
CA LEU A 15 -7.64 5.69 -23.35
C LEU A 15 -6.79 4.56 -22.77
N SER A 16 -5.56 4.90 -22.38
CA SER A 16 -4.72 4.03 -21.56
C SER A 16 -5.21 4.12 -20.13
N VAL A 17 -5.69 3.01 -19.59
CA VAL A 17 -6.21 2.90 -18.22
C VAL A 17 -5.04 2.85 -17.23
N TRP A 18 -3.89 2.36 -17.67
CA TRP A 18 -2.71 2.23 -16.82
C TRP A 18 -1.42 2.31 -17.64
N GLU A 19 -0.40 2.99 -17.12
CA GLU A 19 0.93 3.09 -17.71
C GLU A 19 2.00 2.93 -16.64
N ARG A 20 3.02 2.08 -16.88
CA ARG A 20 4.15 1.95 -15.96
C ARG A 20 5.47 1.67 -16.66
N ARG A 21 6.54 2.27 -16.14
CA ARG A 21 7.92 1.98 -16.57
C ARG A 21 8.50 0.88 -15.69
N VAL A 22 8.97 -0.21 -16.31
CA VAL A 22 9.60 -1.35 -15.65
C VAL A 22 11.03 -1.49 -16.13
N CYS A 23 11.95 -1.72 -15.19
CA CYS A 23 13.37 -1.92 -15.48
C CYS A 23 13.64 -3.41 -15.70
N LEU A 24 14.20 -3.78 -16.85
CA LEU A 24 14.74 -5.12 -17.06
C LEU A 24 16.26 -5.07 -16.93
N SER A 25 16.80 -5.64 -15.86
CA SER A 25 18.22 -5.97 -15.75
C SER A 25 18.45 -7.36 -16.35
N SER A 26 19.26 -7.42 -17.40
CA SER A 26 19.66 -8.68 -18.04
C SER A 26 20.72 -9.38 -17.18
N GLY A 27 20.31 -10.42 -16.45
CA GLY A 27 21.19 -11.51 -16.00
C GLY A 27 22.14 -11.24 -14.82
N VAL A 28 22.10 -12.18 -13.87
CA VAL A 28 23.05 -12.45 -12.77
C VAL A 28 23.01 -11.50 -11.56
N LYS A 29 22.56 -12.08 -10.42
CA LYS A 29 22.51 -11.50 -9.07
C LYS A 29 23.84 -10.85 -8.67
N ARG A 30 23.81 -9.55 -8.36
CA ARG A 30 24.59 -8.96 -7.25
C ARG A 30 23.69 -7.96 -6.56
N SER A 31 23.70 -7.96 -5.22
CA SER A 31 22.97 -7.07 -4.33
C SER A 31 22.92 -5.64 -4.87
N CYS A 32 21.86 -5.30 -5.59
CA CYS A 32 21.72 -4.02 -6.25
C CYS A 32 20.58 -3.28 -5.58
N GLY A 33 20.94 -2.45 -4.59
CA GLY A 33 20.14 -1.30 -4.17
C GLY A 33 18.69 -1.59 -3.77
N GLN A 34 18.44 -2.59 -2.94
CA GLN A 34 17.10 -2.77 -2.34
C GLN A 34 16.64 -1.51 -1.60
N SER A 35 17.56 -0.68 -1.10
CA SER A 35 17.26 0.50 -0.28
C SER A 35 16.64 1.71 -1.00
N SER A 36 16.84 1.89 -2.31
CA SER A 36 16.33 3.08 -3.03
C SER A 36 14.96 2.84 -3.67
N LEU A 37 14.75 1.64 -4.23
CA LEU A 37 13.49 1.27 -4.87
C LEU A 37 12.39 0.95 -3.84
N GLU A 38 12.73 0.25 -2.75
CA GLU A 38 11.85 0.06 -1.58
C GLU A 38 11.47 1.42 -0.99
N ARG A 39 12.45 2.30 -0.74
CA ARG A 39 12.17 3.64 -0.20
C ARG A 39 11.26 4.46 -1.12
N SER A 40 11.38 4.27 -2.44
CA SER A 40 10.47 4.87 -3.41
C SER A 40 9.07 4.24 -3.38
N ALA A 41 8.94 2.94 -3.14
CA ALA A 41 7.66 2.24 -3.02
C ALA A 41 6.95 2.65 -1.72
N HIS A 42 7.66 2.61 -0.58
CA HIS A 42 7.18 3.06 0.72
C HIS A 42 6.75 4.54 0.72
N LYS A 43 7.48 5.40 0.02
CA LYS A 43 7.10 6.81 -0.12
C LYS A 43 5.83 6.97 -0.95
N ARG A 44 5.76 6.35 -2.12
CA ARG A 44 4.56 6.39 -2.98
C ARG A 44 3.34 5.80 -2.28
N LEU A 45 3.53 4.72 -1.54
CA LEU A 45 2.50 4.15 -0.70
C LEU A 45 2.06 5.19 0.32
N ARG A 46 2.97 5.78 1.11
CA ARG A 46 2.60 6.83 2.08
C ARG A 46 1.80 7.98 1.48
N ASP A 47 2.09 8.39 0.25
CA ASP A 47 1.34 9.45 -0.43
C ASP A 47 -0.10 8.98 -0.75
N ILE A 48 -0.25 7.80 -1.35
CA ILE A 48 -1.57 7.18 -1.62
C ILE A 48 -2.36 6.98 -0.31
N TRP A 49 -1.66 6.55 0.74
CA TRP A 49 -2.22 6.32 2.05
C TRP A 49 -2.61 7.63 2.74
N SER A 50 -1.92 8.75 2.51
CA SER A 50 -2.32 10.06 3.03
C SER A 50 -3.66 10.51 2.44
N ASP A 51 -3.84 10.35 1.13
CA ASP A 51 -5.10 10.65 0.46
C ASP A 51 -6.24 9.74 0.95
N PHE A 52 -5.94 8.44 1.14
CA PHE A 52 -6.88 7.50 1.75
C PHE A 52 -7.20 7.88 3.19
N ILE A 53 -6.21 8.27 3.99
CA ILE A 53 -6.43 8.74 5.36
C ILE A 53 -7.35 9.95 5.35
N GLU A 54 -7.28 10.89 4.41
CA GLU A 54 -8.24 11.99 4.37
C GLU A 54 -9.66 11.54 4.00
N ARG A 55 -9.78 10.63 3.04
CA ARG A 55 -11.07 10.20 2.48
C ARG A 55 -11.75 9.06 3.25
N THR A 56 -11.02 8.31 4.08
CA THR A 56 -11.56 7.10 4.72
C THR A 56 -12.58 7.43 5.80
N SER A 57 -13.72 6.76 5.77
CA SER A 57 -14.77 6.92 6.77
C SER A 57 -14.44 6.15 8.07
N LYS A 58 -15.06 6.52 9.19
CA LYS A 58 -14.88 5.78 10.46
C LYS A 58 -15.20 4.27 10.34
N PRO A 59 -16.27 3.85 9.63
CA PRO A 59 -16.57 2.42 9.42
C PRO A 59 -15.51 1.70 8.58
N LEU A 60 -15.01 2.32 7.51
CA LEU A 60 -13.96 1.75 6.68
C LEU A 60 -12.66 1.58 7.47
N LEU A 61 -12.29 2.57 8.28
CA LEU A 61 -11.13 2.49 9.15
C LEU A 61 -11.26 1.36 10.19
N LYS A 62 -12.44 1.18 10.78
CA LYS A 62 -12.70 0.06 11.69
C LYS A 62 -12.54 -1.28 10.98
N SER A 63 -13.12 -1.42 9.78
CA SER A 63 -12.97 -2.63 8.97
C SER A 63 -11.52 -2.91 8.59
N LEU A 64 -10.72 -1.88 8.29
CA LEU A 64 -9.28 -2.00 8.03
C LEU A 64 -8.55 -2.58 9.24
N VAL A 65 -8.79 -2.03 10.44
CA VAL A 65 -8.19 -2.53 11.68
C VAL A 65 -8.58 -3.98 11.93
N ASP A 66 -9.87 -4.32 11.79
CA ASP A 66 -10.38 -5.66 12.04
C ASP A 66 -9.78 -6.70 11.07
N LYS A 67 -9.74 -6.40 9.76
CA LYS A 67 -9.15 -7.34 8.78
C LYS A 67 -7.64 -7.47 8.92
N LEU A 68 -6.91 -6.39 9.23
CA LEU A 68 -5.47 -6.48 9.47
C LEU A 68 -5.13 -7.26 10.74
N PHE A 69 -5.98 -7.16 11.74
CA PHE A 69 -5.88 -7.99 12.94
C PHE A 69 -6.17 -9.46 12.63
N GLU A 70 -7.25 -9.76 11.88
CA GLU A 70 -7.58 -11.12 11.45
C GLU A 70 -6.44 -11.79 10.66
N LYS A 71 -5.79 -11.02 9.77
CA LYS A 71 -4.64 -11.46 8.97
C LYS A 71 -3.33 -11.57 9.79
N LYS A 72 -3.37 -11.32 11.10
CA LYS A 72 -2.22 -11.28 12.01
C LYS A 72 -1.14 -10.29 11.58
N VAL A 73 -1.52 -9.25 10.84
CA VAL A 73 -0.64 -8.13 10.52
C VAL A 73 -0.51 -7.26 11.76
N LEU A 74 -1.60 -6.98 12.48
CA LEU A 74 -1.56 -6.29 13.76
C LEU A 74 -1.53 -7.30 14.91
N THR A 75 -0.72 -7.05 15.94
CA THR A 75 -0.77 -7.77 17.22
C THR A 75 -1.88 -7.19 18.11
N ASP A 76 -2.23 -7.91 19.18
CA ASP A 76 -3.21 -7.43 20.18
C ASP A 76 -2.82 -6.05 20.75
N SER A 77 -1.56 -5.85 21.14
CA SER A 77 -1.08 -4.56 21.63
C SER A 77 -1.12 -3.45 20.59
N GLU A 78 -0.87 -3.75 19.32
CA GLU A 78 -0.94 -2.75 18.25
C GLU A 78 -2.41 -2.41 17.93
N ARG A 79 -3.31 -3.38 17.99
CA ARG A 79 -4.75 -3.14 17.85
C ARG A 79 -5.24 -2.23 18.97
N GLU A 80 -4.88 -2.54 20.22
CA GLU A 80 -5.22 -1.71 21.38
C GLU A 80 -4.67 -0.28 21.23
N SER A 81 -3.40 -0.13 20.84
CA SER A 81 -2.80 1.20 20.62
C SER A 81 -3.43 1.96 19.46
N ALA A 82 -3.97 1.26 18.44
CA ALA A 82 -4.75 1.87 17.38
C ALA A 82 -6.12 2.34 17.89
N GLU A 83 -6.79 1.57 18.75
CA GLU A 83 -8.07 1.95 19.37
C GLU A 83 -7.95 3.14 20.34
N GLU A 84 -6.79 3.31 20.99
CA GLU A 84 -6.50 4.48 21.83
C GLU A 84 -6.42 5.81 21.05
N LYS A 85 -6.25 5.77 19.72
CA LYS A 85 -6.15 7.00 18.91
C LYS A 85 -7.52 7.65 18.73
N GLN A 86 -7.75 8.77 19.41
CA GLN A 86 -8.99 9.55 19.32
C GLN A 86 -9.26 10.13 17.92
N ASN A 87 -8.21 10.54 17.20
CA ASN A 87 -8.34 11.09 15.86
C ASN A 87 -8.29 9.96 14.82
N ARG A 88 -9.31 9.91 13.96
CA ARG A 88 -9.43 8.99 12.82
C ARG A 88 -8.17 8.99 11.94
N SER A 89 -7.63 10.16 11.62
CA SER A 89 -6.44 10.28 10.77
C SER A 89 -5.19 9.73 11.45
N ASN A 90 -5.04 10.00 12.75
CA ASN A 90 -3.94 9.47 13.55
C ASN A 90 -4.03 7.95 13.69
N LYS A 91 -5.24 7.42 13.88
CA LYS A 91 -5.51 5.97 13.93
C LYS A 91 -5.15 5.30 12.61
N ALA A 92 -5.63 5.84 11.50
CA ALA A 92 -5.33 5.33 10.18
C ALA A 92 -3.82 5.37 9.90
N GLY A 93 -3.17 6.52 10.13
CA GLY A 93 -1.72 6.65 9.96
C GLY A 93 -0.91 5.66 10.81
N PHE A 94 -1.31 5.44 12.06
CA PHE A 94 -0.67 4.46 12.95
C PHE A 94 -0.78 3.03 12.42
N VAL A 95 -1.97 2.61 11.99
CA VAL A 95 -2.21 1.26 11.43
C VAL A 95 -1.34 1.04 10.18
N ILE A 96 -1.22 2.08 9.36
CA ILE A 96 -0.46 2.06 8.11
C ILE A 96 1.03 1.94 8.38
N ASP A 97 1.55 2.80 9.23
CA ASP A 97 2.95 2.78 9.60
C ASP A 97 3.34 1.45 10.26
N THR A 98 2.47 0.91 11.10
CA THR A 98 2.68 -0.39 11.78
C THR A 98 2.74 -1.53 10.78
N GLY A 99 1.78 -1.64 9.86
CA GLY A 99 1.78 -2.75 8.90
C GLY A 99 2.89 -2.62 7.85
N MET A 100 3.31 -1.41 7.48
CA MET A 100 4.48 -1.18 6.60
C MET A 100 5.80 -1.58 7.28
N LYS A 101 5.94 -1.35 8.60
CA LYS A 101 7.14 -1.71 9.36
C LYS A 101 7.34 -3.23 9.52
N LYS A 102 6.30 -4.04 9.30
CA LYS A 102 6.34 -5.50 9.44
C LYS A 102 6.87 -6.23 8.20
N GLY A 103 7.27 -5.49 7.17
CA GLY A 103 7.94 -6.02 5.98
C GLY A 103 7.01 -6.30 4.80
N ASP A 104 7.59 -6.81 3.72
CA ASP A 104 6.97 -6.87 2.39
C ASP A 104 5.67 -7.67 2.36
N LYS A 105 5.60 -8.77 3.13
CA LYS A 105 4.40 -9.62 3.19
C LYS A 105 3.22 -8.88 3.81
N ALA A 106 3.44 -8.20 4.93
CA ALA A 106 2.42 -7.39 5.60
C ALA A 106 1.99 -6.21 4.72
N SER A 107 2.96 -5.55 4.10
CA SER A 107 2.72 -4.44 3.17
C SER A 107 1.86 -4.87 1.96
N SER A 108 2.12 -6.06 1.40
CA SER A 108 1.33 -6.61 0.29
C SER A 108 -0.12 -6.93 0.68
N GLU A 109 -0.34 -7.51 1.86
CA GLU A 109 -1.69 -7.79 2.38
C GLU A 109 -2.47 -6.48 2.63
N MET A 110 -1.80 -5.45 3.17
CA MET A 110 -2.40 -4.13 3.36
C MET A 110 -2.82 -3.47 2.04
N ILE A 111 -1.96 -3.51 1.03
CA ILE A 111 -2.27 -2.96 -0.31
C ILE A 111 -3.44 -3.71 -0.93
N THR A 112 -3.45 -5.04 -0.83
CA THR A 112 -4.54 -5.88 -1.36
C THR A 112 -5.87 -5.51 -0.71
N PHE A 113 -5.90 -5.43 0.62
CA PHE A 113 -7.10 -5.01 1.36
C PHE A 113 -7.59 -3.63 0.91
N LEU A 114 -6.66 -2.69 0.67
CA LEU A 114 -7.03 -1.35 0.25
C LEU A 114 -7.65 -1.32 -1.13
N CYS A 115 -7.07 -2.02 -2.10
CA CYS A 115 -7.64 -2.09 -3.44
C CYS A 115 -9.06 -2.69 -3.40
N ASP A 116 -9.31 -3.64 -2.50
CA ASP A 116 -10.65 -4.20 -2.27
C ASP A 116 -11.60 -3.22 -1.58
N ALA A 117 -11.10 -2.42 -0.63
CA ALA A 117 -11.90 -1.48 0.17
C ALA A 117 -12.17 -0.15 -0.53
N ASP A 118 -11.27 0.29 -1.41
CA ASP A 118 -11.38 1.49 -2.21
C ASP A 118 -10.88 1.23 -3.65
N PRO A 119 -11.81 0.89 -4.56
CA PRO A 119 -11.48 0.64 -5.97
C PRO A 119 -10.87 1.85 -6.68
N SER A 120 -10.96 3.06 -6.11
CA SER A 120 -10.33 4.26 -6.69
C SER A 120 -8.81 4.29 -6.51
N LEU A 121 -8.25 3.34 -5.75
CA LEU A 121 -6.81 3.15 -5.53
C LEU A 121 -6.16 2.11 -6.46
N GLY A 122 -6.95 1.38 -7.26
CA GLY A 122 -6.52 0.28 -8.14
C GLY A 122 -5.95 0.71 -9.49
#